data_AF-A0AAU1KN64-F1
#
_entry.id   AF-A0AAU1KN64-F1
#
_cell.length_a   1.000
_cell.length_b   1.000
_cell.length_c   1.000
_cell.angle_alpha   90.00
_cell.angle_beta   90.00
_cell.angle_gamma   90.00
#
_symmetry.space_group_name_H-M   'P 1'
#
loop_
_entity.id
_entity.type
_entity.pdbx_description
1 polymer ?
#
loop_
_entity_poly.entity_id
_entity_poly.type
_entity_poly.pdbx_seq_one_letter_code
_entity_poly.pdbx_strand_id
1 'polypeptide(L)' 'MRPVVCGECGNEVLCEKFSPAHTQVQWTAEAAAVCPRIAAAAADGRPSARVRSCPALRAGIEAAVREGRLEVPAGA' A
#
# COMPACT_ATOMS: atom_id res chain seq x y z
N MET A 1 11.39 1.77 -3.97
CA MET A 1 10.15 1.03 -3.63
C MET A 1 10.42 -0.42 -3.23
N ARG A 2 9.66 -0.98 -2.28
CA ARG A 2 9.78 -2.36 -1.75
C ARG A 2 8.40 -3.02 -1.63
N PRO A 3 8.26 -4.34 -1.83
CA PRO A 3 6.97 -5.03 -1.77
C PRO A 3 6.45 -5.15 -0.33
N VAL A 4 5.13 -4.96 -0.16
CA VAL A 4 4.40 -5.15 1.08
C VAL A 4 3.10 -5.88 0.80
N VAL A 5 2.85 -6.97 1.53
CA VAL A 5 1.61 -7.74 1.43
C VAL A 5 0.58 -7.19 2.41
N CYS A 6 -0.64 -6.94 1.91
CA CYS A 6 -1.77 -6.59 2.75
C CYS A 6 -2.23 -7.82 3.55
N GLY A 7 -2.26 -7.71 4.89
CA GLY A 7 -2.68 -8.82 5.75
C GLY A 7 -4.16 -9.21 5.67
N GLU A 8 -5.00 -8.38 5.03
CA GLU A 8 -6.45 -8.64 4.89
C GLU A 8 -6.79 -9.28 3.54
N CYS A 9 -6.28 -8.73 2.44
CA CYS A 9 -6.64 -9.17 1.09
C CYS A 9 -5.53 -9.93 0.36
N GLY A 10 -4.35 -10.08 0.97
CA GLY A 10 -3.21 -10.78 0.38
C GLY A 10 -2.54 -10.08 -0.81
N ASN A 11 -3.01 -8.90 -1.21
CA ASN A 11 -2.41 -8.19 -2.34
C ASN A 11 -0.99 -7.73 -2.00
N GLU A 12 -0.06 -8.02 -2.88
CA GLU A 12 1.28 -7.44 -2.84
C GLU A 12 1.27 -6.10 -3.58
N VAL A 13 1.73 -5.05 -2.90
CA VAL A 13 1.86 -3.70 -3.48
C VAL A 13 3.26 -3.18 -3.28
N LEU A 14 3.69 -2.28 -4.15
CA LEU A 14 4.98 -1.60 -4.01
C LEU A 14 4.80 -0.36 -3.12
N CYS A 15 5.64 -0.25 -2.11
CA CYS A 15 5.60 0.84 -1.13
C CYS A 15 6.94 1.55 -1.04
N GLU A 16 6.89 2.85 -0.81
CA GLU A 16 8.06 3.68 -0.52
C GLU A 16 7.71 4.73 0.52
N LYS A 17 8.50 4.79 1.58
CA LYS A 17 8.37 5.79 2.63
C LYS A 17 9.30 6.94 2.31
N PHE A 18 8.75 8.15 2.31
CA PHE A 18 9.54 9.38 2.24
C PHE A 18 9.67 10.00 3.63
N SER A 19 8.68 9.78 4.50
CA SER A 19 8.69 10.14 5.93
C SER A 19 7.77 9.20 6.71
N PRO A 20 7.70 9.28 8.05
CA PRO A 20 6.73 8.49 8.81
C PRO A 20 5.28 8.71 8.34
N ALA A 21 4.93 9.95 7.98
CA ALA A 21 3.60 10.34 7.53
C ALA A 21 3.39 10.20 6.01
N HIS A 22 4.45 10.25 5.21
CA HIS A 22 4.36 10.23 3.75
C HIS A 22 4.79 8.88 3.17
N THR A 23 3.85 8.21 2.49
CA THR A 23 4.08 6.92 1.84
C THR A 23 3.49 6.94 0.44
N GLN A 24 4.29 6.57 -0.54
CA GLN A 24 3.81 6.25 -1.87
C GLN A 24 3.45 4.77 -1.90
N VAL A 25 2.23 4.48 -2.36
CA VAL A 25 1.72 3.13 -2.61
C VAL A 25 1.45 3.04 -4.10
N GLN A 26 2.05 2.04 -4.73
CA GLN A 26 1.81 1.70 -6.12
C GLN A 26 1.07 0.37 -6.16
N TRP A 27 -0.19 0.43 -6.58
CA TRP A 27 -1.05 -0.73 -6.77
C TRP A 27 -0.66 -1.49 -8.03
N THR A 28 -0.69 -2.81 -7.95
CA THR A 28 -0.52 -3.74 -9.08
C THR A 28 -1.79 -3.77 -9.94
N ALA A 29 -1.70 -4.30 -11.17
CA ALA A 29 -2.86 -4.44 -12.06
C ALA A 29 -3.88 -5.45 -11.48
N GLU A 30 -3.37 -6.44 -10.75
CA GLU A 30 -4.11 -7.51 -10.08
C GLU A 30 -4.87 -7.02 -8.85
N ALA A 31 -4.55 -5.83 -8.34
CA ALA A 31 -5.16 -5.28 -7.14
C ALA A 31 -6.69 -5.16 -7.24
N ALA A 32 -7.24 -4.91 -8.44
CA ALA A 32 -8.68 -4.86 -8.65
C ALA A 32 -9.37 -6.22 -8.50
N ALA A 33 -8.65 -7.33 -8.73
CA ALA A 33 -9.18 -8.68 -8.58
C ALA A 33 -9.15 -9.18 -7.13
N VAL A 34 -8.16 -8.74 -6.33
CA VAL A 34 -7.93 -9.26 -4.97
C VAL A 34 -8.29 -8.28 -3.86
N CYS A 35 -8.23 -6.96 -4.10
CA CYS A 35 -8.47 -5.95 -3.08
C CYS A 35 -9.90 -5.39 -3.18
N PRO A 36 -10.78 -5.62 -2.19
CA PRO A 36 -12.16 -5.15 -2.25
C PRO A 36 -12.27 -3.62 -2.32
N ARG A 37 -11.30 -2.88 -1.76
CA ARG A 37 -11.28 -1.40 -1.85
C ARG A 37 -10.96 -0.91 -3.27
N ILE A 38 -10.06 -1.59 -3.98
CA ILE A 38 -9.72 -1.24 -5.36
C ILE A 38 -10.86 -1.66 -6.29
N ALA A 39 -11.43 -2.85 -6.07
CA ALA A 39 -12.62 -3.31 -6.79
C ALA A 39 -13.78 -2.31 -6.65
N ALA A 40 -14.05 -1.83 -5.44
CA ALA A 40 -15.08 -0.81 -5.20
C ALA A 40 -14.76 0.51 -5.90
N ALA A 41 -13.51 0.98 -5.83
CA ALA A 41 -13.11 2.20 -6.54
C ALA A 41 -13.27 2.06 -8.06
N ALA A 42 -12.88 0.92 -8.62
CA ALA A 42 -13.05 0.64 -10.05
C ALA A 42 -14.52 0.58 -10.46
N ALA A 43 -15.39 -0.03 -9.65
CA ALA A 43 -16.83 -0.05 -9.88
C ALA A 43 -17.46 1.35 -9.89
N ASP A 44 -16.92 2.27 -9.08
CA ASP A 44 -17.31 3.69 -9.06
C ASP A 44 -16.63 4.53 -10.16
N GLY A 45 -15.91 3.91 -11.10
CA GLY A 45 -15.17 4.61 -12.16
C GLY A 45 -13.98 5.41 -11.65
N ARG A 46 -13.51 5.16 -10.42
CA ARG A 46 -12.37 5.87 -9.81
C ARG A 46 -11.06 5.10 -10.08
N PRO A 47 -9.99 5.77 -10.51
CA PRO A 47 -8.69 5.14 -10.66
C PRO A 47 -8.18 4.55 -9.34
N SER A 48 -7.55 3.38 -9.39
CA SER A 48 -6.89 2.74 -8.24
C SER A 48 -5.89 3.67 -7.54
N ALA A 49 -5.23 4.55 -8.29
CA ALA A 49 -4.31 5.58 -7.79
C ALA A 49 -4.96 6.56 -6.78
N ARG A 50 -6.30 6.70 -6.77
CA ARG A 50 -7.02 7.53 -5.79
C ARG A 50 -7.30 6.80 -4.47
N VAL A 51 -7.09 5.48 -4.42
CA VAL A 51 -7.18 4.68 -3.19
C VAL A 51 -5.83 4.75 -2.49
N ARG A 52 -5.74 5.55 -1.41
CA ARG A 52 -4.46 5.79 -0.74
C ARG A 52 -3.89 4.53 -0.06
N SER A 53 -4.72 3.85 0.72
CA SER A 53 -4.34 2.63 1.46
C SER A 53 -5.57 2.08 2.22
N CYS A 54 -5.29 1.08 3.06
CA CYS A 54 -6.21 0.29 3.85
C CYS A 54 -5.60 0.15 5.26
N PRO A 55 -6.37 0.03 6.36
CA PRO A 55 -5.79 -0.14 7.70
C PRO A 55 -4.87 -1.36 7.81
N ALA A 56 -5.24 -2.50 7.21
CA ALA A 56 -4.40 -3.69 7.19
C ALA A 56 -3.10 -3.50 6.37
N LEU A 57 -3.18 -2.78 5.23
CA LEU A 57 -2.00 -2.43 4.44
C LEU A 57 -1.10 -1.45 5.21
N ARG A 58 -1.67 -0.47 5.91
CA ARG A 58 -0.91 0.47 6.75
C ARG A 58 -0.18 -0.26 7.87
N ALA A 59 -0.85 -1.19 8.53
CA ALA A 59 -0.22 -2.05 9.53
C ALA A 59 0.92 -2.90 8.92
N GLY A 60 0.73 -3.44 7.71
CA GLY A 60 1.78 -4.16 6.98
C GLY A 60 2.97 -3.29 6.63
N ILE A 61 2.75 -2.03 6.22
CA ILE A 61 3.79 -1.04 5.95
C ILE A 61 4.56 -0.71 7.23
N GLU A 62 3.86 -0.45 8.33
CA GLU A 62 4.49 -0.16 9.64
C GLU A 62 5.30 -1.35 10.16
N ALA A 63 4.80 -2.57 10.01
CA ALA A 63 5.53 -3.79 10.33
C ALA A 63 6.79 -3.93 9.46
N ALA A 64 6.68 -3.69 8.15
CA ALA A 64 7.82 -3.69 7.24
C ALA A 64 8.88 -2.66 7.64
N VAL A 65 8.47 -1.47 8.10
CA VAL A 65 9.40 -0.47 8.65
C VAL A 65 10.11 -0.99 9.90
N ARG A 66 9.35 -1.51 10.87
CA ARG A 66 9.90 -2.06 12.12
C ARG A 66 10.88 -3.20 11.88
N GLU A 67 10.64 -4.01 10.86
CA GLU A 67 11.48 -5.15 10.48
C GLU A 67 12.67 -4.76 9.59
N GLY A 68 12.84 -3.47 9.25
CA GLY A 68 13.88 -3.02 8.31
C GLY A 68 13.62 -3.42 6.85
N ARG A 69 12.43 -3.96 6.56
CA ARG A 69 11.96 -4.29 5.21
C ARG A 69 11.40 -3.09 4.44
N LEU A 70 11.23 -1.94 5.07
CA LEU A 70 10.92 -0.69 4.42
C LEU A 70 11.67 0.43 5.13
N GLU A 71 12.55 1.11 4.41
CA GLU A 71 13.35 2.18 5.00
C GLU A 71 12.58 3.49 5.00
N VAL A 72 12.73 4.27 6.08
CA VAL A 72 12.26 5.65 6.16
C VAL A 72 13.49 6.54 6.11
N PRO A 73 13.64 7.41 5.09
CA PRO A 73 14.76 8.34 5.02
C PRO A 73 14.86 9.17 6.29
N ALA A 74 16.08 9.29 6.84
CA ALA A 74 16.34 10.16 7.99
C ALA A 74 16.40 11.62 7.48
N GLY A 75 15.31 12.38 7.65
CA GLY A 75 15.33 13.83 7.46
C GLY A 75 14.24 14.44 6.57
N ALA A 76 13.02 13.87 6.53
CA ALA A 76 11.87 14.48 5.86
C ALA A 76 10.88 15.11 6.85
#